data_AF-A0A1I7EHG3-F1
#
_entry.id   AF-A0A1I7EHG3-F1
#
_cell.length_a   1.000
_cell.length_b   1.000
_cell.length_c   1.000
_cell.angle_alpha   90.00
_cell.angle_beta   90.00
_cell.angle_gamma   90.00
#
_symmetry.space_group_name_H-M   'P 1'
#
loop_
_entity.id
_entity.type
_entity.pdbx_description
1 polymer ?
#
loop_
_entity_poly.entity_id
_entity_poly.type
_entity_poly.pdbx_seq_one_letter_code
_entity_poly.pdbx_strand_id
1 'polypeptide(L)' 'MNIPDIRLDRVKEAATACPPGMVFVPGGTFRMGSDDHYREEAPAHRVKVDGFFIDKTPVTNRQFKQ' A
#
# COMPACT_ATOMS: atom_id res chain seq x y z
N MET A 1 28.39 -34.69 13.54
CA MET A 1 28.27 -33.47 12.71
C MET A 1 26.78 -33.18 12.58
N ASN A 2 26.24 -32.36 13.49
CA ASN A 2 24.80 -32.11 13.61
C ASN A 2 24.53 -30.68 13.13
N ILE A 3 23.87 -30.53 12.00
CA ILE A 3 23.45 -29.22 11.48
C ILE A 3 22.17 -28.86 12.24
N PRO A 4 22.12 -27.75 13.01
CA PRO A 4 20.90 -27.39 13.72
C PRO A 4 19.87 -26.92 12.69
N ASP A 5 18.67 -27.45 12.84
CA ASP A 5 17.43 -27.09 12.14
C ASP A 5 17.23 -25.56 12.20
N ILE A 6 17.60 -24.87 11.12
CA ILE A 6 17.28 -23.47 10.90
C ILE A 6 15.76 -23.42 10.80
N ARG A 7 15.12 -23.05 11.91
CA ARG A 7 13.68 -22.82 12.04
C ARG A 7 13.13 -22.17 10.76
N LEU A 8 12.48 -23.00 9.94
CA LEU A 8 11.66 -22.60 8.79
C LEU A 8 10.47 -21.71 9.20
N ASP A 9 10.28 -21.49 10.50
CA ASP A 9 9.24 -20.64 11.06
C ASP A 9 9.44 -19.16 10.70
N ARG A 10 10.69 -18.71 10.50
CA ARG A 10 11.00 -17.27 10.31
C ARG A 10 10.74 -16.75 8.89
N VAL A 11 10.51 -17.63 7.91
CA VAL A 11 10.19 -17.21 6.54
C VAL A 11 8.69 -16.95 6.33
N LYS A 12 7.81 -17.33 7.27
CA LYS A 12 6.35 -17.12 7.14
C LYS A 12 5.84 -15.79 7.69
N GLU A 13 6.62 -15.08 8.50
CA GLU A 13 6.12 -13.90 9.24
C GLU A 13 6.31 -12.58 8.47
N ALA A 14 7.19 -12.55 7.47
CA ALA A 14 7.56 -11.34 6.73
C ALA A 14 6.58 -10.95 5.59
N ALA A 15 5.54 -11.74 5.34
CA ALA A 15 4.67 -11.57 4.16
C ALA A 15 3.32 -10.88 4.43
N THR A 16 2.98 -10.43 5.64
CA THR A 16 1.61 -9.91 5.89
C THR A 16 1.47 -8.90 7.04
N ALA A 17 2.55 -8.28 7.49
CA ALA A 17 2.44 -7.17 8.45
C ALA A 17 2.37 -5.84 7.70
N CYS A 18 1.31 -5.08 7.94
CA CYS A 18 1.21 -3.71 7.42
C CYS A 18 2.42 -2.90 7.92
N PRO A 19 3.16 -2.20 7.02
CA PRO A 19 4.27 -1.37 7.44
C PRO A 19 3.83 -0.33 8.49
N PRO A 20 4.68 0.00 9.48
CA PRO A 20 4.35 0.99 10.49
C PRO A 20 3.94 2.33 9.86
N GLY A 21 2.78 2.86 10.24
CA GLY A 21 2.26 4.12 9.71
C GLY A 21 1.40 4.00 8.43
N MET A 22 1.37 2.82 7.81
CA MET A 22 0.53 2.55 6.63
C MET A 22 -0.79 1.88 6.99
N VAL A 23 -1.70 1.81 6.00
CA VAL A 23 -2.90 0.97 6.00
C VAL A 23 -2.96 0.16 4.72
N PHE A 24 -3.51 -1.05 4.82
CA PHE A 24 -3.87 -1.83 3.66
C PHE A 24 -5.22 -1.35 3.10
N VAL A 25 -5.25 -0.99 1.82
CA VAL A 25 -6.47 -0.71 1.07
C VAL A 25 -6.75 -1.92 0.18
N PRO A 26 -7.90 -2.62 0.35
CA PRO A 26 -8.24 -3.73 -0.52
C PRO A 26 -8.43 -3.24 -1.95
N GLY A 27 -7.99 -4.07 -2.91
CA GLY A 27 -8.19 -3.79 -4.32
C GLY A 27 -9.67 -3.72 -4.68
N GLY A 28 -9.99 -2.97 -5.72
CA GLY A 28 -11.38 -2.68 -6.08
C GLY A 28 -11.49 -1.95 -7.40
N THR A 29 -12.74 -1.67 -7.79
CA THR A 29 -13.04 -0.81 -8.94
C THR A 29 -13.74 0.44 -8.46
N PHE A 30 -13.27 1.60 -8.86
CA PHE A 30 -13.85 2.90 -8.49
C PHE A 30 -13.91 3.84 -9.69
N ARG A 31 -14.67 4.93 -9.57
CA ARG A 31 -14.72 5.98 -10.58
C ARG A 31 -13.65 7.02 -10.28
N MET A 32 -12.67 7.16 -11.16
CA MET A 32 -11.57 8.12 -11.04
C MET A 32 -11.77 9.27 -12.03
N GLY A 33 -11.42 10.48 -11.62
CA GLY A 33 -11.66 11.72 -12.38
C GLY A 33 -13.03 12.36 -12.10
N SER A 34 -13.29 13.49 -12.76
CA SER A 34 -14.50 14.29 -12.61
C SER A 34 -14.90 14.90 -13.95
N ASP A 35 -16.19 14.90 -14.26
CA ASP A 35 -16.74 15.54 -15.46
C ASP A 35 -17.29 16.96 -15.18
N ASP A 36 -17.31 17.38 -13.91
CA ASP A 36 -18.12 18.52 -13.46
C ASP A 36 -17.34 19.84 -13.26
N HIS A 37 -16.02 19.81 -13.11
CA HIS A 37 -15.25 21.00 -12.68
C HIS A 37 -14.15 21.42 -13.65
N TYR A 38 -13.11 20.60 -13.77
CA TYR A 38 -11.93 20.90 -14.56
C TYR A 38 -11.80 19.93 -15.73
N ARG A 39 -11.47 20.42 -16.94
CA ARG A 39 -11.41 19.57 -18.14
C ARG A 39 -10.27 18.55 -18.06
N GLU A 40 -9.22 18.88 -17.34
CA GLU A 40 -8.06 18.02 -17.09
C GLU A 40 -8.35 16.88 -16.09
N GLU A 41 -9.42 16.98 -15.31
CA GLU A 41 -9.88 15.92 -14.42
C GLU A 41 -10.84 14.95 -15.11
N ALA A 42 -11.34 15.33 -16.29
CA ALA A 42 -12.21 14.52 -17.12
C ALA A 42 -11.41 13.59 -18.05
N PRO A 43 -12.00 12.46 -18.51
CA PRO A 43 -13.32 11.97 -18.16
C PRO A 43 -13.30 11.14 -16.86
N ALA A 44 -14.39 11.19 -16.12
CA ALA A 44 -14.62 10.25 -15.03
C ALA A 44 -14.81 8.83 -15.59
N HIS A 45 -13.94 7.89 -15.24
CA HIS A 45 -13.97 6.53 -15.76
C HIS A 45 -13.69 5.47 -14.70
N ARG A 46 -14.06 4.21 -14.99
CA ARG A 46 -13.86 3.09 -14.06
C ARG A 46 -12.42 2.58 -14.13
N VAL A 47 -11.75 2.58 -12.98
CA VAL A 47 -10.39 2.06 -12.82
C VAL A 47 -10.41 0.90 -11.84
N LYS A 48 -9.71 -0.19 -12.19
CA LYS A 48 -9.47 -1.33 -11.31
C LYS A 48 -8.04 -1.27 -10.79
N VAL A 49 -7.87 -1.40 -9.48
CA VAL A 49 -6.55 -1.45 -8.83
C VAL A 49 -6.46 -2.68 -7.93
N ASP A 50 -5.26 -3.22 -7.80
CA ASP A 50 -4.95 -4.28 -6.83
C ASP A 50 -4.88 -3.71 -5.41
N GLY A 51 -4.83 -4.59 -4.40
CA GLY A 51 -4.67 -4.15 -3.01
C GLY A 51 -3.26 -3.63 -2.75
N PHE A 52 -3.15 -2.52 -2.02
CA PHE A 52 -1.87 -1.85 -1.75
C PHE A 52 -1.83 -1.25 -0.35
N PHE A 53 -0.62 -0.90 0.11
CA PHE A 53 -0.43 -0.13 1.33
C PHE A 53 -0.28 1.35 1.02
N ILE A 54 -0.89 2.21 1.83
CA ILE A 54 -0.74 3.68 1.74
C ILE A 54 -0.48 4.27 3.12
N ASP A 55 0.38 5.29 3.18
CA ASP A 55 0.63 6.03 4.42
C ASP A 55 -0.64 6.74 4.90
N LYS A 56 -0.92 6.66 6.21
CA LYS A 56 -2.06 7.37 6.83
C LYS A 56 -1.89 8.89 6.79
N THR A 57 -0.65 9.36 6.71
CA THR A 57 -0.29 10.78 6.77
C THR A 57 0.81 11.05 5.75
N PRO A 58 0.86 12.28 5.18
CA PRO A 58 2.02 12.70 4.40
C PRO A 58 3.33 12.52 5.17
N VAL A 59 4.43 12.26 4.45
CA VAL A 59 5.76 12.17 5.05
C VAL A 59 6.11 13.49 5.74
N THR A 60 6.46 13.41 7.03
CA THR A 60 6.81 14.56 7.84
C THR A 60 8.27 14.98 7.65
N ASN A 61 8.59 16.25 7.88
CA ASN A 61 9.97 16.76 7.86
C ASN A 61 10.93 15.97 8.78
N ARG A 62 10.41 15.40 9.87
CA ARG A 62 11.20 14.58 10.79
C ARG A 62 11.53 13.21 10.19
N GLN A 63 10.61 12.60 9.47
CA GLN A 63 10.83 11.30 8.80
C GLN A 63 11.79 11.45 7.62
N PHE A 64 11.67 12.53 6.85
CA PHE A 64 12.57 12.78 5.70
C PHE A 64 14.04 13.00 6.10
N LYS A 65 14.30 13.48 7.32
CA LYS A 65 15.66 13.79 7.81
C LYS A 65 16.42 12.58 8.36
N GLN A 66 15.83 11.39 8.37
CA GLN A 66 16.46 10.13 8.81
C GLN A 66 17.14 9.44 7.63
#